data_AF-A0A0F5AQP9-F1
#
_entry.id   AF-A0A0F5AQP9-F1
#
_cell.length_a   1.000
_cell.length_b   1.000
_cell.length_c   1.000
_cell.angle_alpha   90.00
_cell.angle_beta   90.00
_cell.angle_gamma   90.00
#
_symmetry.space_group_name_H-M   'P 1'
#
loop_
_entity.id
_entity.type
_entity.pdbx_description
1 polymer ?
#
loop_
_entity_poly.entity_id
_entity_poly.type
_entity_poly.pdbx_seq_one_letter_code
_entity_poly.pdbx_strand_id
1 'polypeptide(L)'
;MESIFATRLRQEQLHQQMLSHSASLVTSKAYFDAPLVVSLTSFAEKVHEVYLVIESLAQQTCPPNRIILWLDEKEYSDVNLPHSLKRQCERGLEVRYCDNIKSYKKIIPTLKLAPEAYILTVDDDVMYPHSMIEGLIRTCRHHPGHIYGHRGHKITTRGGEVRPYKRWQYCASFFAPSHHLMLTGCEGILYPPQSLHPDVLDQSLFMQLAPNADDLWLKIMAIRQGSLCMKVPYSDPSLALKRHRAIGLAQANIRQGGNDKQLNMLLDHYPEVKQALLADASA
;
A
#
# COMPACT_ATOMS: atom_id res chain seq x y z
N MET A 1 -6.29 16.27 -20.94
CA MET A 1 -5.68 15.69 -22.16
C MET A 1 -4.21 15.37 -21.91
N GLU A 2 -3.43 16.33 -21.41
CA GLU A 2 -2.02 16.18 -21.01
C GLU A 2 -1.74 14.97 -20.09
N SER A 3 -2.54 14.78 -19.04
CA SER A 3 -2.40 13.60 -18.15
C SER A 3 -2.52 12.25 -18.89
N ILE A 4 -3.36 12.14 -19.91
CA ILE A 4 -3.50 10.89 -20.68
C ILE A 4 -2.27 10.67 -21.55
N PHE A 5 -1.77 11.74 -22.18
CA PHE A 5 -0.58 11.69 -23.01
C PHE A 5 0.66 11.33 -22.19
N ALA A 6 0.86 11.99 -21.04
CA ALA A 6 1.95 11.69 -20.11
C ALA A 6 1.92 10.24 -19.63
N THR A 7 0.74 9.71 -19.26
CA THR A 7 0.57 8.30 -18.89
C THR A 7 0.99 7.38 -20.03
N ARG A 8 0.51 7.59 -21.27
CA ARG A 8 0.84 6.72 -22.41
C ARG A 8 2.32 6.77 -22.76
N LEU A 9 2.92 7.95 -22.81
CA LEU A 9 4.34 8.11 -23.08
C LEU A 9 5.19 7.38 -22.03
N ARG A 10 4.79 7.46 -20.76
CA ARG A 10 5.46 6.73 -19.68
C ARG A 10 5.29 5.21 -19.81
N GLN A 11 4.11 4.73 -20.20
CA GLN A 11 3.87 3.30 -20.44
C GLN A 11 4.80 2.77 -21.56
N GLU A 12 4.88 3.49 -22.68
CA GLU A 12 5.78 3.12 -23.79
C GLU A 12 7.24 3.10 -23.35
N GLN A 13 7.68 4.13 -22.61
CA GLN A 13 9.03 4.17 -22.06
C GLN A 13 9.35 2.95 -21.19
N LEU A 14 8.47 2.61 -20.24
CA LEU A 14 8.67 1.48 -19.35
C LEU A 14 8.56 0.13 -20.08
N HIS A 15 7.72 0.05 -21.13
CA HIS A 15 7.66 -1.13 -21.99
C HIS A 15 8.97 -1.37 -22.73
N GLN A 16 9.54 -0.33 -23.34
CA GLN A 16 10.85 -0.44 -24.02
C GLN A 16 11.97 -0.83 -23.05
N GLN A 17 11.92 -0.35 -21.81
CA GLN A 17 12.88 -0.75 -20.79
C GLN A 17 12.70 -2.20 -20.35
N MET A 18 11.46 -2.66 -20.15
CA MET A 18 11.20 -4.08 -19.90
C MET A 18 11.76 -4.96 -21.00
N LEU A 19 11.74 -4.48 -22.25
CA LEU A 19 12.31 -5.20 -23.39
C LEU A 19 13.85 -5.18 -23.47
N SER A 20 14.52 -4.15 -22.97
CA SER A 20 15.94 -3.91 -23.26
C SER A 20 16.87 -3.91 -22.03
N HIS A 21 16.35 -3.61 -20.84
CA HIS A 21 17.16 -3.48 -19.63
C HIS A 21 17.38 -4.82 -18.91
N SER A 22 18.58 -4.96 -18.34
CA SER A 22 19.00 -6.08 -17.50
C SER A 22 19.45 -5.65 -16.09
N ALA A 23 19.34 -4.35 -15.77
CA ALA A 23 19.72 -3.82 -14.46
C ALA A 23 18.89 -4.44 -13.33
N SER A 24 19.51 -4.71 -12.19
CA SER A 24 18.81 -5.27 -11.03
C SER A 24 17.71 -4.35 -10.52
N LEU A 25 16.59 -4.94 -10.11
CA LEU A 25 15.45 -4.26 -9.48
C LEU A 25 15.70 -3.92 -7.99
N VAL A 26 16.72 -4.55 -7.40
CA VAL A 26 16.98 -4.54 -5.97
C VAL A 26 18.42 -4.16 -5.67
N THR A 27 18.71 -3.87 -4.41
CA THR A 27 20.06 -3.54 -3.94
C THR A 27 20.39 -4.22 -2.61
N SER A 28 21.67 -4.47 -2.37
CA SER A 28 22.19 -4.89 -1.06
C SER A 28 22.41 -3.72 -0.09
N LYS A 29 22.23 -2.46 -0.54
CA LYS A 29 22.38 -1.28 0.31
C LYS A 29 21.35 -1.30 1.44
N ALA A 30 21.82 -1.19 2.68
CA ALA A 30 20.95 -1.05 3.85
C ALA A 30 20.47 0.41 3.99
N TYR A 31 19.17 0.60 4.20
CA TYR A 31 18.58 1.91 4.49
C TYR A 31 18.16 2.06 5.96
N PHE A 32 17.83 0.93 6.58
CA PHE A 32 17.46 0.76 7.98
C PHE A 32 18.34 -0.35 8.60
N ASP A 33 18.08 -0.69 9.85
CA ASP A 33 18.65 -1.84 10.56
C ASP A 33 18.12 -3.20 10.07
N ALA A 34 17.02 -3.19 9.31
CA ALA A 34 16.47 -4.36 8.64
C ALA A 34 16.16 -4.10 7.14
N PRO A 35 15.94 -5.16 6.34
CA PRO A 35 15.65 -5.01 4.91
C PRO A 35 14.36 -4.21 4.64
N LEU A 36 14.41 -3.37 3.60
CA LEU A 36 13.24 -2.75 2.98
C LEU A 36 12.65 -3.68 1.92
N VAL A 37 11.44 -4.18 2.17
CA VAL A 37 10.69 -5.07 1.28
C VAL A 37 9.54 -4.31 0.66
N VAL A 38 9.59 -4.12 -0.66
CA VAL A 38 8.42 -3.67 -1.42
C VAL A 38 7.51 -4.87 -1.69
N SER A 39 6.23 -4.73 -1.40
CA SER A 39 5.25 -5.80 -1.48
C SER A 39 4.02 -5.32 -2.22
N LEU A 40 3.57 -6.10 -3.21
CA LEU A 40 2.40 -5.80 -4.02
C LEU A 40 1.63 -7.07 -4.38
N THR A 41 0.39 -6.92 -4.82
CA THR A 41 -0.42 -8.02 -5.35
C THR A 41 -1.05 -7.60 -6.67
N SER A 42 -1.26 -8.57 -7.56
CA SER A 42 -2.02 -8.37 -8.79
C SER A 42 -3.05 -9.50 -8.98
N PHE A 43 -3.99 -9.33 -9.92
CA PHE A 43 -5.01 -10.32 -10.25
C PHE A 43 -5.50 -10.17 -11.70
N ALA A 44 -6.05 -11.24 -12.28
CA ALA A 44 -6.69 -11.24 -13.60
C ALA A 44 -5.88 -10.51 -14.70
N GLU A 45 -6.55 -9.70 -15.54
CA GLU A 45 -5.91 -8.95 -16.64
C GLU A 45 -4.76 -8.06 -16.18
N LYS A 46 -4.79 -7.57 -14.92
CA LYS A 46 -3.76 -6.67 -14.39
C LYS A 46 -2.38 -7.31 -14.31
N VAL A 47 -2.30 -8.64 -14.14
CA VAL A 47 -1.03 -9.38 -14.04
C VAL A 47 -0.20 -9.23 -15.32
N HIS A 48 -0.83 -8.99 -16.47
CA HIS A 48 -0.13 -8.74 -17.72
C HIS A 48 0.47 -7.34 -17.84
N GLU A 49 0.01 -6.38 -17.03
CA GLU A 49 0.45 -4.98 -17.06
C GLU A 49 1.26 -4.56 -15.83
N VAL A 50 1.26 -5.35 -14.74
CA VAL A 50 1.95 -5.00 -13.48
C VAL A 50 3.47 -4.86 -13.64
N TYR A 51 4.06 -5.38 -14.72
CA TYR A 51 5.47 -5.09 -15.06
C TYR A 51 5.72 -3.58 -15.21
N LEU A 52 4.74 -2.77 -15.62
CA LEU A 52 4.88 -1.31 -15.69
C LEU A 52 5.09 -0.69 -14.29
N VAL A 53 4.39 -1.22 -13.28
CA VAL A 53 4.60 -0.82 -11.89
C VAL A 53 6.00 -1.22 -11.44
N ILE A 54 6.40 -2.46 -11.72
CA ILE A 54 7.72 -2.99 -11.35
C ILE A 54 8.85 -2.19 -12.02
N GLU A 55 8.75 -1.85 -13.30
CA GLU A 55 9.74 -1.00 -13.98
C GLU A 55 9.78 0.42 -13.40
N SER A 56 8.66 0.96 -12.93
CA SER A 56 8.68 2.25 -12.24
C SER A 56 9.37 2.17 -10.87
N LEU A 57 9.30 1.02 -10.20
CA LEU A 57 10.03 0.74 -8.96
C LEU A 57 11.53 0.49 -9.23
N ALA A 58 11.88 -0.05 -10.40
CA ALA A 58 13.26 -0.21 -10.83
C ALA A 58 14.02 1.13 -10.97
N GLN A 59 13.28 2.23 -11.14
CA GLN A 59 13.82 3.57 -11.32
C GLN A 59 13.88 4.39 -10.02
N GLN A 60 13.64 3.77 -8.86
CA GLN A 60 13.72 4.48 -7.59
C GLN A 60 15.15 4.94 -7.31
N THR A 61 15.32 6.19 -6.84
CA THR A 61 16.63 6.73 -6.41
C THR A 61 17.20 5.96 -5.23
N CYS A 62 16.32 5.34 -4.44
CA CYS A 62 16.65 4.34 -3.42
C CYS A 62 15.97 3.02 -3.76
N PRO A 63 16.59 2.13 -4.56
CA PRO A 63 16.03 0.81 -4.87
C PRO A 63 15.83 0.00 -3.59
N PRO A 64 14.78 -0.84 -3.47
CA PRO A 64 14.53 -1.63 -2.26
C PRO A 64 15.47 -2.85 -2.16
N ASN A 65 15.47 -3.52 -1.00
CA ASN A 65 16.23 -4.76 -0.83
C ASN A 65 15.54 -5.96 -1.47
N ARG A 66 14.19 -5.96 -1.49
CA ARG A 66 13.37 -7.00 -2.11
C ARG A 66 12.14 -6.37 -2.75
N ILE A 67 11.66 -6.98 -3.84
CA ILE A 67 10.33 -6.70 -4.42
C ILE A 67 9.59 -8.02 -4.51
N ILE A 68 8.45 -8.13 -3.83
CA ILE A 68 7.66 -9.37 -3.74
C ILE A 68 6.27 -9.14 -4.33
N LEU A 69 5.99 -9.78 -5.47
CA LEU A 69 4.66 -9.85 -6.08
C LEU A 69 3.92 -11.09 -5.60
N TRP A 70 2.81 -10.89 -4.91
CA TRP A 70 1.90 -11.95 -4.47
C TRP A 70 0.79 -12.20 -5.49
N LEU A 71 0.61 -13.46 -5.88
CA LEU A 71 -0.43 -13.92 -6.78
C LEU A 71 -1.28 -15.02 -6.12
N ASP A 72 -2.51 -15.20 -6.61
CA ASP A 72 -3.36 -16.29 -6.14
C ASP A 72 -2.79 -17.63 -6.60
N GLU A 73 -2.51 -18.53 -5.66
CA GLU A 73 -1.93 -19.86 -5.91
C GLU A 73 -2.83 -20.77 -6.77
N LYS A 74 -4.13 -20.48 -6.84
CA LYS A 74 -5.08 -21.21 -7.68
C LYS A 74 -5.12 -20.70 -9.11
N GLU A 75 -4.68 -19.46 -9.34
CA GLU A 75 -4.71 -18.82 -10.65
C GLU A 75 -3.34 -18.83 -11.34
N TYR A 76 -2.25 -18.74 -10.57
CA TYR A 76 -0.90 -18.58 -11.10
C TYR A 76 0.12 -19.57 -10.51
N SER A 77 1.11 -19.91 -11.32
CA SER A 77 2.30 -20.70 -10.99
C SER A 77 3.44 -20.29 -11.90
N ASP A 78 4.67 -20.73 -11.62
CA ASP A 78 5.86 -20.36 -12.42
C ASP A 78 5.70 -20.73 -13.92
N VAL A 79 4.90 -21.76 -14.20
CA VAL A 79 4.60 -22.23 -15.55
C VAL A 79 3.83 -21.18 -16.35
N ASN A 80 2.76 -20.63 -15.77
CA ASN A 80 1.81 -19.75 -16.47
C ASN A 80 2.09 -18.25 -16.29
N LEU A 81 3.19 -17.87 -15.62
CA LEU A 81 3.57 -16.47 -15.50
C LEU A 81 3.80 -15.81 -16.88
N PRO A 82 3.28 -14.58 -17.10
CA PRO A 82 3.59 -13.80 -18.29
C PRO A 82 5.09 -13.63 -18.50
N HIS A 83 5.52 -13.63 -19.76
CA HIS A 83 6.92 -13.44 -20.13
C HIS A 83 7.51 -12.14 -19.56
N SER A 84 6.71 -11.06 -19.52
CA SER A 84 7.12 -9.79 -18.93
C SER A 84 7.53 -9.93 -17.47
N LEU A 85 6.81 -10.74 -16.67
CA LEU A 85 7.15 -11.03 -15.28
C LEU A 85 8.34 -11.97 -15.14
N LYS A 86 8.46 -12.99 -15.99
CA LYS A 86 9.64 -13.88 -15.99
C LYS A 86 10.93 -13.08 -16.17
N ARG A 87 10.92 -12.08 -17.05
CA ARG A 87 12.03 -11.12 -17.20
C ARG A 87 12.29 -10.23 -15.99
N GLN A 88 11.26 -9.85 -15.24
CA GLN A 88 11.46 -9.15 -13.98
C GLN A 88 12.12 -10.07 -12.93
N CYS A 89 11.75 -11.36 -12.90
CA CYS A 89 12.37 -12.33 -11.99
C CYS A 89 13.87 -12.48 -12.24
N GLU A 90 14.30 -12.49 -13.51
CA GLU A 90 15.73 -12.48 -13.89
C GLU A 90 16.49 -11.27 -13.33
N ARG A 91 15.79 -10.18 -13.00
CA ARG A 91 16.36 -8.93 -12.47
C ARG A 91 16.18 -8.79 -10.95
N GLY A 92 15.61 -9.79 -10.27
CA GLY A 92 15.46 -9.84 -8.81
C GLY A 92 14.04 -9.64 -8.28
N LEU A 93 13.01 -9.64 -9.14
CA LEU A 93 11.62 -9.74 -8.67
C LEU A 93 11.40 -11.12 -8.05
N GLU A 94 10.80 -11.17 -6.86
CA GLU A 94 10.27 -12.39 -6.28
C GLU A 94 8.78 -12.50 -6.59
N VAL A 95 8.37 -13.58 -7.24
CA VAL A 95 6.95 -13.92 -7.38
C VAL A 95 6.63 -15.02 -6.37
N ARG A 96 5.58 -14.81 -5.58
CA ARG A 96 5.12 -15.76 -4.58
C ARG A 96 3.62 -15.96 -4.68
N TYR A 97 3.16 -17.11 -4.19
CA TYR A 97 1.78 -17.55 -4.30
C TYR A 97 1.15 -17.70 -2.91
N CYS A 98 -0.11 -17.35 -2.79
CA CYS A 98 -0.88 -17.54 -1.56
C CYS A 98 -2.39 -17.61 -1.86
N ASP A 99 -3.16 -17.98 -0.84
CA ASP A 99 -4.63 -17.92 -0.88
C ASP A 99 -5.15 -16.55 -1.30
N ASN A 100 -6.30 -16.55 -1.99
CA ASN A 100 -6.98 -15.34 -2.40
C ASN A 100 -7.66 -14.60 -1.25
N ILE A 101 -6.87 -13.82 -0.53
CA ILE A 101 -7.33 -12.85 0.47
C ILE A 101 -7.47 -11.44 -0.15
N LYS A 102 -7.68 -11.33 -1.46
CA LYS A 102 -7.88 -10.05 -2.17
C LYS A 102 -6.70 -9.08 -1.97
N SER A 103 -6.97 -7.79 -1.71
CA SER A 103 -5.93 -6.75 -1.54
C SER A 103 -5.01 -7.02 -0.35
N TYR A 104 -5.45 -7.79 0.66
CA TYR A 104 -4.62 -8.20 1.78
C TYR A 104 -3.37 -8.99 1.38
N LYS A 105 -3.36 -9.62 0.19
CA LYS A 105 -2.19 -10.31 -0.37
C LYS A 105 -0.97 -9.39 -0.45
N LYS A 106 -1.15 -8.07 -0.58
CA LYS A 106 -0.04 -7.11 -0.64
C LYS A 106 0.71 -6.96 0.67
N ILE A 107 0.20 -7.42 1.81
CA ILE A 107 0.83 -7.20 3.12
C ILE A 107 0.86 -8.41 4.03
N ILE A 108 -0.25 -9.15 4.18
CA ILE A 108 -0.38 -10.25 5.15
C ILE A 108 0.67 -11.34 4.97
N PRO A 109 0.89 -11.90 3.75
CA PRO A 109 1.89 -12.93 3.59
C PRO A 109 3.32 -12.39 3.75
N THR A 110 3.58 -11.11 3.44
CA THR A 110 4.89 -10.48 3.68
C THR A 110 5.17 -10.29 5.16
N LEU A 111 4.18 -9.89 5.96
CA LEU A 111 4.30 -9.80 7.42
C LEU A 111 4.68 -11.16 8.05
N LYS A 112 4.11 -12.26 7.54
CA LYS A 112 4.47 -13.62 7.97
C LYS A 112 5.87 -14.03 7.51
N LEU A 113 6.24 -13.67 6.28
CA LEU A 113 7.51 -14.05 5.66
C LEU A 113 8.71 -13.29 6.23
N ALA A 114 8.52 -12.02 6.59
CA ALA A 114 9.58 -11.11 7.01
C ALA A 114 9.09 -10.16 8.12
N PRO A 115 8.81 -10.67 9.34
CA PRO A 115 8.22 -9.89 10.44
C PRO A 115 9.12 -8.73 10.92
N GLU A 116 10.43 -8.89 10.78
CA GLU A 116 11.42 -7.88 11.17
C GLU A 116 11.76 -6.89 10.04
N ALA A 117 11.13 -6.99 8.86
CA ALA A 117 11.42 -6.10 7.74
C ALA A 117 10.60 -4.81 7.78
N TYR A 118 11.14 -3.77 7.15
CA TYR A 118 10.36 -2.60 6.76
C TYR A 118 9.56 -2.95 5.51
N ILE A 119 8.23 -2.97 5.61
CA ILE A 119 7.36 -3.40 4.51
C ILE A 119 6.73 -2.17 3.86
N LEU A 120 7.02 -1.96 2.57
CA LEU A 120 6.39 -0.94 1.75
C LEU A 120 5.35 -1.58 0.85
N THR A 121 4.07 -1.35 1.12
CA THR A 121 2.99 -1.81 0.25
C THR A 121 2.74 -0.82 -0.89
N VAL A 122 2.59 -1.32 -2.11
CA VAL A 122 2.24 -0.52 -3.31
C VAL A 122 1.12 -1.18 -4.11
N ASP A 123 0.42 -0.39 -4.93
CA ASP A 123 -0.70 -0.86 -5.77
C ASP A 123 -0.22 -1.28 -7.17
N ASP A 124 -0.96 -2.19 -7.82
CA ASP A 124 -0.66 -2.73 -9.15
C ASP A 124 -1.07 -1.82 -10.33
N ASP A 125 -1.58 -0.63 -10.03
CA ASP A 125 -2.13 0.28 -11.03
C ASP A 125 -1.54 1.70 -11.01
N VAL A 126 -0.35 1.86 -10.41
CA VAL A 126 0.35 3.14 -10.28
C VAL A 126 1.78 3.03 -10.78
N MET A 127 2.15 3.87 -11.75
CA MET A 127 3.55 4.09 -12.12
C MET A 127 4.13 5.15 -11.19
N TYR A 128 5.10 4.74 -10.38
CA TYR A 128 5.66 5.55 -9.30
C TYR A 128 6.73 6.53 -9.81
N PRO A 129 6.77 7.75 -9.25
CA PRO A 129 7.87 8.69 -9.43
C PRO A 129 9.15 8.21 -8.73
N HIS A 130 10.31 8.62 -9.25
CA HIS A 130 11.64 8.10 -8.89
C HIS A 130 12.02 8.29 -7.41
N SER A 131 11.48 9.31 -6.75
CA SER A 131 11.85 9.73 -5.39
C SER A 131 10.88 9.20 -4.30
N MET A 132 9.91 8.35 -4.68
CA MET A 132 8.84 7.88 -3.78
C MET A 132 9.40 7.14 -2.56
N ILE A 133 10.30 6.17 -2.78
CA ILE A 133 10.92 5.39 -1.71
C ILE A 133 11.87 6.28 -0.88
N GLU A 134 12.65 7.13 -1.54
CA GLU A 134 13.58 8.04 -0.88
C GLU A 134 12.86 8.98 0.10
N GLY A 135 11.69 9.51 -0.28
CA GLY A 135 10.86 10.35 0.59
C GLY A 135 10.43 9.61 1.88
N LEU A 136 10.00 8.35 1.75
CA LEU A 136 9.63 7.51 2.90
C LEU A 136 10.84 7.24 3.81
N ILE A 137 11.98 6.86 3.23
CA ILE A 137 13.21 6.59 3.99
C ILE A 137 13.65 7.84 4.75
N ARG A 138 13.70 8.99 4.08
CA ARG A 138 14.13 10.25 4.69
C ARG A 138 13.22 10.64 5.85
N THR A 139 11.89 10.61 5.66
CA THR A 139 10.95 10.96 6.72
C THR A 139 11.01 9.97 7.88
N CYS A 140 11.12 8.67 7.61
CA CYS A 140 11.29 7.65 8.64
C CYS A 140 12.55 7.88 9.50
N ARG A 141 13.68 8.26 8.87
CA ARG A 141 14.92 8.53 9.59
C ARG A 141 14.87 9.79 10.46
N HIS A 142 14.13 10.81 10.03
CA HIS A 142 13.98 12.04 10.81
C HIS A 142 12.94 11.93 11.92
N HIS A 143 11.92 11.09 11.74
CA HIS A 143 10.81 10.92 12.67
C HIS A 143 10.52 9.43 12.88
N PRO A 144 11.41 8.66 13.55
CA PRO A 144 11.26 7.21 13.69
C PRO A 144 10.04 6.83 14.56
N GLY A 145 9.52 5.61 14.36
CA GLY A 145 8.45 5.04 15.18
C GLY A 145 7.02 5.28 14.67
N HIS A 146 6.84 5.55 13.37
CA HIS A 146 5.53 5.79 12.78
C HIS A 146 5.31 4.93 11.53
N ILE A 147 4.06 4.87 11.06
CA ILE A 147 3.72 4.35 9.73
C ILE A 147 3.69 5.52 8.77
N TYR A 148 4.36 5.42 7.62
CA TYR A 148 4.53 6.55 6.71
C TYR A 148 3.80 6.32 5.39
N GLY A 149 3.21 7.36 4.83
CA GLY A 149 2.63 7.29 3.49
C GLY A 149 2.52 8.65 2.84
N HIS A 150 2.47 8.66 1.52
CA HIS A 150 2.43 9.90 0.74
C HIS A 150 1.02 10.52 0.68
N ARG A 151 -0.01 9.68 0.79
CA ARG A 151 -1.42 10.12 0.76
C ARG A 151 -2.18 9.62 1.99
N GLY A 152 -2.93 10.52 2.60
CA GLY A 152 -3.83 10.19 3.69
C GLY A 152 -5.05 11.10 3.79
N HIS A 153 -6.00 10.67 4.60
CA HIS A 153 -7.25 11.35 4.91
C HIS A 153 -7.31 11.64 6.40
N LYS A 154 -7.84 12.80 6.80
CA LYS A 154 -8.14 13.07 8.19
C LYS A 154 -9.45 12.41 8.56
N ILE A 155 -9.40 11.42 9.43
CA ILE A 155 -10.58 10.91 10.14
C ILE A 155 -11.17 12.11 10.90
N THR A 156 -12.47 12.36 10.72
CA THR A 156 -13.13 13.47 11.41
C THR A 156 -14.17 12.92 12.37
N THR A 157 -14.34 13.60 13.50
CA THR A 157 -15.32 13.26 14.53
C THR A 157 -16.29 14.42 14.72
N ARG A 158 -17.50 14.16 15.23
CA ARG A 158 -18.48 15.18 15.61
C ARG A 158 -19.46 14.59 16.61
N GLY A 159 -19.69 15.29 17.73
CA GLY A 159 -20.71 14.91 18.71
C GLY A 159 -20.44 13.55 19.36
N GLY A 160 -19.18 13.22 19.66
CA GLY A 160 -18.80 11.95 20.27
C GLY A 160 -18.80 10.75 19.31
N GLU A 161 -18.89 10.98 18.00
CA GLU A 161 -18.91 9.92 16.99
C GLU A 161 -17.89 10.15 15.88
N VAL A 162 -17.38 9.06 15.30
CA VAL A 162 -16.57 9.09 14.09
C VAL A 162 -17.50 9.37 12.90
N ARG A 163 -17.19 10.39 12.10
CA ARG A 163 -18.02 10.75 10.95
C ARG A 163 -17.88 9.71 9.84
N PRO A 164 -18.89 9.55 8.97
CA PRO A 164 -18.78 8.70 7.79
C PRO A 164 -17.54 9.05 6.95
N TYR A 165 -16.93 8.05 6.34
CA TYR A 165 -15.75 8.11 5.48
C TYR A 165 -15.86 9.22 4.43
N LYS A 166 -17.03 9.38 3.80
CA LYS A 166 -17.31 10.44 2.80
C LYS A 166 -17.21 11.86 3.36
N ARG A 167 -17.20 12.03 4.68
CA ARG A 167 -17.14 13.30 5.38
C ARG A 167 -15.76 13.59 5.98
N TRP A 168 -14.81 12.68 5.82
CA TRP A 168 -13.42 12.89 6.18
C TRP A 168 -12.77 13.97 5.31
N GLN A 169 -11.68 14.56 5.80
CA GLN A 169 -10.91 15.52 4.98
C GLN A 169 -9.95 14.73 4.10
N TYR A 170 -10.30 14.58 2.83
CA TYR A 170 -9.44 13.91 1.87
C TYR A 170 -8.16 14.71 1.59
N CYS A 171 -7.09 13.99 1.27
CA CYS A 171 -5.77 14.55 1.01
C CYS A 171 -5.34 15.55 2.10
N ALA A 172 -5.38 15.10 3.36
CA ALA A 172 -5.07 15.95 4.51
C ALA A 172 -3.73 16.68 4.32
N SER A 173 -3.71 17.97 4.66
CA SER A 173 -2.56 18.86 4.46
C SER A 173 -1.59 18.89 5.64
N PHE A 174 -1.90 18.22 6.74
CA PHE A 174 -1.01 18.15 7.91
C PHE A 174 -0.01 17.00 7.78
N PHE A 175 1.16 17.22 8.39
CA PHE A 175 2.30 16.27 8.36
C PHE A 175 2.64 15.72 9.74
N ALA A 176 2.00 16.21 10.81
CA ALA A 176 2.20 15.68 12.15
C ALA A 176 1.71 14.22 12.25
N PRO A 177 2.44 13.33 12.95
CA PRO A 177 1.99 11.98 13.25
C PRO A 177 0.65 12.00 14.00
N SER A 178 -0.30 11.15 13.62
CA SER A 178 -1.62 11.16 14.25
C SER A 178 -2.39 9.84 14.11
N HIS A 179 -3.18 9.48 15.14
CA HIS A 179 -4.23 8.47 15.02
C HIS A 179 -5.35 8.91 14.07
N HIS A 180 -5.57 10.21 13.89
CA HIS A 180 -6.55 10.75 12.96
C HIS A 180 -6.09 10.73 11.49
N LEU A 181 -4.83 10.39 11.20
CA LEU A 181 -4.36 10.25 9.83
C LEU A 181 -4.57 8.81 9.35
N MET A 182 -5.46 8.61 8.38
CA MET A 182 -5.64 7.34 7.68
C MET A 182 -4.88 7.40 6.36
N LEU A 183 -3.78 6.65 6.27
CA LEU A 183 -3.04 6.51 5.02
C LEU A 183 -3.79 5.59 4.06
N THR A 184 -3.64 5.84 2.77
CA THR A 184 -4.30 5.06 1.71
C THR A 184 -3.25 4.46 0.78
N GLY A 185 -3.41 3.19 0.37
CA GLY A 185 -2.39 2.40 -0.32
C GLY A 185 -1.86 2.96 -1.65
N CYS A 186 -2.56 3.90 -2.29
CA CYS A 186 -2.26 4.34 -3.66
C CYS A 186 -0.84 4.85 -3.92
N GLU A 187 -0.23 5.56 -2.98
CA GLU A 187 1.08 6.17 -3.20
C GLU A 187 2.20 5.51 -2.39
N GLY A 188 1.95 4.32 -1.84
CA GLY A 188 2.92 3.62 -1.01
C GLY A 188 2.71 3.92 0.48
N ILE A 189 2.70 2.85 1.28
CA ILE A 189 2.70 2.93 2.75
C ILE A 189 3.84 2.07 3.29
N LEU A 190 4.72 2.69 4.07
CA LEU A 190 5.82 2.05 4.77
C LEU A 190 5.41 1.71 6.21
N TYR A 191 5.45 0.41 6.52
CA TYR A 191 5.21 -0.17 7.83
C TYR A 191 6.55 -0.64 8.41
N PRO A 192 7.07 0.02 9.46
CA PRO A 192 8.19 -0.51 10.21
C PRO A 192 7.83 -1.85 10.90
N PRO A 193 8.85 -2.62 11.33
CA PRO A 193 8.63 -3.81 12.14
C PRO A 193 7.76 -3.50 13.36
N GLN A 194 6.88 -4.42 13.72
CA GLN A 194 6.04 -4.35 14.92
C GLN A 194 5.13 -3.10 14.98
N SER A 195 4.88 -2.42 13.86
CA SER A 195 4.02 -1.23 13.81
C SER A 195 2.52 -1.54 13.82
N LEU A 196 2.13 -2.82 13.76
CA LEU A 196 0.74 -3.27 13.68
C LEU A 196 0.46 -4.31 14.77
N HIS A 197 -0.72 -4.23 15.37
CA HIS A 197 -1.15 -5.16 16.41
C HIS A 197 -1.19 -6.61 15.87
N PRO A 198 -0.82 -7.64 16.66
CA PRO A 198 -0.73 -9.04 16.20
C PRO A 198 -1.99 -9.59 15.50
N ASP A 199 -3.18 -9.15 15.91
CA ASP A 199 -4.45 -9.45 15.23
C ASP A 199 -4.41 -9.18 13.73
N VAL A 200 -3.53 -8.31 13.22
CA VAL A 200 -3.35 -8.04 11.79
C VAL A 200 -3.28 -9.30 10.93
N LEU A 201 -2.75 -10.41 11.48
CA LEU A 201 -2.59 -11.70 10.82
C LEU A 201 -3.83 -12.62 10.91
N ASP A 202 -4.87 -12.24 11.66
CA ASP A 202 -6.10 -13.00 11.81
C ASP A 202 -6.99 -12.87 10.58
N GLN A 203 -6.83 -13.85 9.69
CA GLN A 203 -7.57 -13.92 8.44
C GLN A 203 -9.07 -14.09 8.61
N SER A 204 -9.52 -14.84 9.60
CA SER A 204 -10.95 -14.99 9.85
C SER A 204 -11.55 -13.64 10.22
N LEU A 205 -10.84 -12.87 11.05
CA LEU A 205 -11.33 -11.59 11.53
C LEU A 205 -11.37 -10.51 10.43
N PHE A 206 -10.30 -10.31 9.68
CA PHE A 206 -10.31 -9.27 8.64
C PHE A 206 -11.22 -9.62 7.45
N MET A 207 -11.40 -10.91 7.14
CA MET A 207 -12.35 -11.34 6.11
C MET A 207 -13.80 -11.21 6.59
N GLN A 208 -14.06 -11.24 7.89
CA GLN A 208 -15.38 -10.98 8.46
C GLN A 208 -15.69 -9.48 8.58
N LEU A 209 -14.77 -8.70 9.13
CA LEU A 209 -15.01 -7.30 9.49
C LEU A 209 -14.77 -6.32 8.34
N ALA A 210 -13.73 -6.56 7.54
CA ALA A 210 -13.26 -5.65 6.51
C ALA A 210 -12.84 -6.38 5.21
N PRO A 211 -13.64 -7.28 4.63
CA PRO A 211 -13.24 -8.13 3.49
C PRO A 211 -12.79 -7.37 2.24
N ASN A 212 -13.07 -6.07 2.12
CA ASN A 212 -12.70 -5.25 0.98
C ASN A 212 -12.01 -3.93 1.39
N ALA A 213 -11.69 -3.74 2.67
CA ALA A 213 -11.14 -2.49 3.19
C ALA A 213 -9.86 -2.71 4.00
N ASP A 214 -8.83 -3.23 3.33
CA ASP A 214 -7.51 -3.48 3.90
C ASP A 214 -6.89 -2.22 4.52
N ASP A 215 -6.98 -1.06 3.87
CA ASP A 215 -6.46 0.18 4.43
C ASP A 215 -7.15 0.55 5.78
N LEU A 216 -8.45 0.25 5.94
CA LEU A 216 -9.15 0.47 7.21
C LEU A 216 -8.70 -0.54 8.26
N TRP A 217 -8.61 -1.83 7.91
CA TRP A 217 -8.11 -2.87 8.80
C TRP A 217 -6.71 -2.51 9.35
N LEU A 218 -5.78 -2.18 8.46
CA LEU A 218 -4.40 -1.80 8.82
C LEU A 218 -4.38 -0.55 9.70
N LYS A 219 -5.29 0.40 9.47
CA LYS A 219 -5.41 1.58 10.33
C LYS A 219 -5.87 1.23 11.75
N ILE A 220 -6.86 0.35 11.90
CA ILE A 220 -7.32 -0.12 13.21
C ILE A 220 -6.19 -0.86 13.93
N MET A 221 -5.48 -1.76 13.24
CA MET A 221 -4.33 -2.47 13.81
C MET A 221 -3.19 -1.54 14.22
N ALA A 222 -2.96 -0.46 13.47
CA ALA A 222 -2.01 0.59 13.86
C ALA A 222 -2.44 1.30 15.15
N ILE A 223 -3.70 1.71 15.27
CA ILE A 223 -4.20 2.37 16.49
C ILE A 223 -4.09 1.43 17.69
N ARG A 224 -4.46 0.14 17.54
CA ARG A 224 -4.36 -0.85 18.61
C ARG A 224 -2.93 -1.13 19.07
N GLN A 225 -1.96 -0.99 18.16
CA GLN A 225 -0.53 -1.07 18.49
C GLN A 225 -0.03 0.19 19.22
N GLY A 226 -0.77 1.29 19.19
CA GLY A 226 -0.29 2.63 19.59
C GLY A 226 0.54 3.34 18.50
N SER A 227 0.58 2.79 17.28
CA SER A 227 1.33 3.38 16.17
C SER A 227 0.60 4.60 15.59
N LEU A 228 1.33 5.70 15.45
CA LEU A 228 0.87 6.88 14.73
C LEU A 228 1.17 6.77 13.23
N CYS A 229 0.32 7.36 12.41
CA CYS A 229 0.58 7.51 10.98
C CYS A 229 1.09 8.91 10.68
N MET A 230 2.09 9.04 9.81
CA MET A 230 2.66 10.32 9.38
C MET A 230 2.60 10.45 7.85
N LYS A 231 2.18 11.62 7.38
CA LYS A 231 2.19 11.94 5.96
C LYS A 231 3.59 12.38 5.54
N VAL A 232 4.10 11.87 4.42
CA VAL A 232 5.37 12.31 3.84
C VAL A 232 5.15 13.59 3.01
N PRO A 233 5.97 14.64 3.20
CA PRO A 233 5.97 15.80 2.31
C PRO A 233 6.52 15.39 0.95
N TYR A 234 5.62 15.23 -0.02
CA TYR A 234 5.90 14.72 -1.36
C TYR A 234 5.04 15.42 -2.39
N SER A 235 5.62 15.75 -3.55
CA SER A 235 4.96 16.52 -4.61
C SER A 235 5.01 15.87 -5.99
N ASP A 236 5.82 14.83 -6.19
CA ASP A 236 5.99 14.28 -7.53
C ASP A 236 4.75 13.47 -7.92
N PRO A 237 4.16 13.73 -9.10
CA PRO A 237 2.89 13.11 -9.46
C PRO A 237 3.09 11.65 -9.83
N SER A 238 2.30 10.79 -9.20
CA SER A 238 2.11 9.41 -9.64
C SER A 238 1.21 9.34 -10.88
N LEU A 239 1.44 8.36 -11.75
CA LEU A 239 0.66 8.15 -12.97
C LEU A 239 -0.17 6.87 -12.88
N ALA A 240 -1.48 7.03 -12.79
CA ALA A 240 -2.41 5.91 -12.69
C ALA A 240 -2.62 5.20 -14.04
N LEU A 241 -2.59 3.88 -14.01
CA LEU A 241 -2.99 3.01 -15.13
C LEU A 241 -4.52 2.98 -15.22
N LYS A 242 -5.10 3.96 -15.93
CA LYS A 242 -6.55 4.27 -15.92
C LYS A 242 -7.46 3.09 -16.26
N ARG A 243 -7.02 2.14 -17.11
CA ARG A 243 -7.81 0.94 -17.48
C ARG A 243 -8.16 0.09 -16.25
N HIS A 244 -7.30 0.07 -15.24
CA HIS A 244 -7.44 -0.73 -14.03
C HIS A 244 -8.37 -0.13 -12.98
N ARG A 245 -8.51 1.21 -12.95
CA ARG A 245 -9.40 1.89 -11.99
C ARG A 245 -10.89 1.75 -12.32
N ALA A 246 -11.23 1.39 -13.56
CA ALA A 246 -12.61 1.10 -13.96
C ALA A 246 -13.11 -0.25 -13.43
N ILE A 247 -12.19 -1.17 -13.12
CA ILE A 247 -12.46 -2.56 -12.69
C ILE A 247 -12.24 -2.74 -11.16
N GLY A 248 -11.67 -1.73 -10.48
CA GLY A 248 -11.19 -1.84 -9.11
C GLY A 248 -12.24 -1.68 -7.98
N LEU A 249 -11.88 -2.18 -6.80
CA LEU A 249 -12.64 -2.14 -5.54
C LEU A 249 -13.12 -0.73 -5.12
N ALA A 250 -12.45 0.33 -5.59
CA ALA A 250 -12.77 1.72 -5.26
C ALA A 250 -14.21 2.11 -5.61
N GLN A 251 -14.80 1.54 -6.68
CA GLN A 251 -16.20 1.83 -7.02
C GLN A 251 -17.17 1.26 -5.99
N ALA A 252 -17.02 -0.01 -5.60
CA ALA A 252 -17.91 -0.67 -4.63
C ALA A 252 -17.74 -0.07 -3.22
N ASN A 253 -16.50 0.14 -2.78
CA ASN A 253 -16.17 0.60 -1.44
C ASN A 253 -16.62 2.05 -1.15
N ILE A 254 -16.53 2.94 -2.15
CA ILE A 254 -16.83 4.37 -1.96
C ILE A 254 -18.27 4.69 -2.37
N ARG A 255 -18.78 4.18 -3.50
CA ARG A 255 -20.11 4.60 -3.99
C ARG A 255 -21.25 3.98 -3.19
N GLN A 256 -21.12 2.74 -2.72
CA GLN A 256 -22.20 2.01 -2.02
C GLN A 256 -22.09 2.07 -0.47
N GLY A 257 -21.18 2.86 0.10
CA GLY A 257 -21.04 2.95 1.57
C GLY A 257 -20.34 1.74 2.20
N GLY A 258 -19.62 0.93 1.41
CA GLY A 258 -18.90 -0.25 1.88
C GLY A 258 -17.83 0.08 2.92
N ASN A 259 -17.14 1.22 2.80
CA ASN A 259 -16.17 1.67 3.79
C ASN A 259 -16.83 2.01 5.13
N ASP A 260 -17.97 2.70 5.12
CA ASP A 260 -18.69 3.07 6.35
C ASP A 260 -19.18 1.83 7.10
N LYS A 261 -19.73 0.84 6.38
CA LYS A 261 -20.18 -0.42 6.99
C LYS A 261 -19.03 -1.18 7.64
N GLN A 262 -17.93 -1.38 6.93
CA GLN A 262 -16.76 -2.10 7.45
C GLN A 262 -16.09 -1.33 8.59
N LEU A 263 -16.01 0.00 8.51
CA LEU A 263 -15.51 0.84 9.60
C LEU A 263 -16.35 0.68 10.86
N ASN A 264 -17.68 0.72 10.76
CA ASN A 264 -18.56 0.54 11.92
C ASN A 264 -18.37 -0.85 12.53
N MET A 265 -18.33 -1.91 11.72
CA MET A 265 -18.05 -3.27 12.23
C MET A 265 -16.70 -3.36 12.96
N LEU A 266 -15.67 -2.67 12.46
CA LEU A 266 -14.36 -2.61 13.11
C LEU A 266 -14.41 -1.83 14.43
N LEU A 267 -15.07 -0.68 14.48
CA LEU A 267 -15.18 0.15 15.68
C LEU A 267 -16.07 -0.48 16.76
N ASP A 268 -17.09 -1.24 16.35
CA ASP A 268 -17.95 -2.01 17.26
C ASP A 268 -17.17 -3.20 17.85
N HIS A 269 -16.32 -3.84 17.05
CA HIS A 269 -15.47 -4.94 17.51
C HIS A 269 -14.31 -4.48 18.39
N TYR A 270 -13.75 -3.30 18.10
CA TYR A 270 -12.63 -2.68 18.84
C TYR A 270 -13.03 -1.32 19.43
N PRO A 271 -13.85 -1.29 20.49
CA PRO A 271 -14.35 -0.04 21.07
C PRO A 271 -13.23 0.87 21.62
N GLU A 272 -12.09 0.31 22.04
CA GLU A 272 -10.92 1.07 22.48
C GLU A 272 -10.35 1.96 21.36
N VAL A 273 -10.46 1.53 20.10
CA VAL A 273 -10.03 2.32 18.94
C VAL A 273 -10.95 3.51 18.71
N LYS A 274 -12.26 3.30 18.88
CA LYS A 274 -13.24 4.38 18.83
C LYS A 274 -12.95 5.41 19.93
N GLN A 275 -12.66 4.96 21.15
CA GLN A 275 -12.32 5.84 22.26
C GLN A 275 -11.05 6.66 21.99
N ALA A 276 -9.99 6.04 21.47
CA ALA A 276 -8.75 6.74 21.11
C ALA A 276 -9.00 7.87 20.08
N LEU A 277 -9.80 7.60 19.05
CA LEU A 277 -10.17 8.61 18.05
C LEU A 277 -11.02 9.76 18.62
N LEU A 278 -11.82 9.51 19.65
CA LEU A 278 -12.67 10.53 20.26
C LEU A 278 -11.93 11.37 21.31
N ALA A 279 -10.99 10.78 22.04
CA ALA A 279 -10.18 11.48 23.04
C ALA A 279 -9.28 12.55 22.40
N ASP A 280 -8.58 12.19 21.32
CA ASP A 280 -7.67 13.08 20.58
C ASP A 280 -8.39 14.25 19.87
N ALA A 281 -9.71 14.19 19.68
CA ALA A 281 -10.49 15.24 19.04
C ALA A 281 -10.90 16.39 19.99
N SER A 282 -10.63 16.22 21.29
CA SER A 282 -10.98 17.17 22.35
C SER A 282 -9.81 18.08 22.75
N ALA A 283 -8.66 17.97 22.06
CA ALA A 283 -7.47 18.79 22.20
C ALA A 283 -7.26 19.66 20.94
#